data_AF-X1L890-F1
#
_entry.id   AF-X1L890-F1
#
_cell.length_a   1.000
_cell.length_b   1.000
_cell.length_c   1.000
_cell.angle_alpha   90.00
_cell.angle_beta   90.00
_cell.angle_gamma   90.00
#
_symmetry.space_group_name_H-M   'P 1'
#
loop_
_entity.id
_entity.type
_entity.pdbx_description
1 polymer ?
#
loop_
_entity_poly.entity_id
_entity_poly.type
_entity_poly.pdbx_seq_one_letter_code
_entity_poly.pdbx_strand_id
1 'polypeptide(L)'
;MANKAAIALVIGLGAGIAGIAFFATKAKAAEPPEVPEVVIPTPDDIMAAKSMGELEVYYMYIGELFITGKIDTETYEDLYDAYVVRFHQLTGVA
;
A
#
# COMPACT_ATOMS: atom_id res chain seq x y z
N MET A 1 22.39 21.63 -25.88
CA MET A 1 22.58 21.40 -24.44
C MET A 1 21.29 20.79 -23.89
N ALA A 2 21.26 19.46 -23.75
CA ALA A 2 20.14 18.74 -23.16
C ALA A 2 20.68 18.05 -21.90
N ASN A 3 20.42 18.63 -20.74
CA ASN A 3 20.68 17.98 -19.46
C ASN A 3 19.32 17.72 -18.82
N LYS A 4 18.77 16.54 -19.06
CA LYS A 4 17.63 15.99 -18.34
C LYS A 4 17.97 14.55 -18.02
N ALA A 5 18.73 14.36 -16.95
CA ALA A 5 18.77 13.10 -16.24
C ALA A 5 17.36 12.85 -15.70
N ALA A 6 16.58 12.07 -16.45
CA ALA A 6 15.30 11.56 -15.98
C ALA A 6 15.60 10.65 -14.79
N ILE A 7 15.18 11.11 -13.62
CA ILE A 7 15.20 10.40 -12.36
C ILE A 7 14.55 9.04 -12.60
N ALA A 8 15.35 7.98 -12.45
CA ALA A 8 14.89 6.62 -12.42
C ALA A 8 13.95 6.47 -11.23
N LEU A 9 12.64 6.56 -11.49
CA LEU A 9 11.62 6.29 -10.49
C LEU A 9 11.73 4.80 -10.16
N VAL A 10 12.11 4.56 -8.91
CA VAL A 10 12.38 3.25 -8.33
C VAL A 10 11.19 2.32 -8.62
N ILE A 11 11.43 1.39 -9.52
CA ILE A 11 10.68 0.14 -9.65
C ILE A 11 10.92 -0.60 -8.34
N GLY A 12 10.00 -0.44 -7.39
CA GLY A 12 10.15 -1.00 -6.06
C GLY A 12 8.81 -1.40 -5.49
N LEU A 13 8.45 -2.66 -5.71
CA LEU A 13 7.60 -3.45 -4.81
C LEU A 13 6.06 -3.25 -4.81
N GLY A 14 5.44 -2.74 -5.88
CA GLY A 14 4.01 -3.05 -6.15
C GLY A 14 3.74 -4.54 -6.47
N ALA A 15 4.79 -5.36 -6.58
CA ALA A 15 4.71 -6.78 -6.91
C ALA A 15 4.37 -7.70 -5.72
N GLY A 16 4.16 -7.16 -4.51
CA GLY A 16 3.94 -7.95 -3.29
C GLY A 16 2.54 -8.55 -3.11
N ILE A 17 1.49 -8.00 -3.73
CA ILE A 17 0.11 -8.48 -3.52
C ILE A 17 -0.52 -9.04 -4.81
N ALA A 18 0.00 -8.69 -5.99
CA ALA A 18 -0.45 -9.29 -7.26
C ALA A 18 0.00 -10.75 -7.44
N GLY A 19 0.97 -11.23 -6.66
CA GLY A 19 1.49 -12.60 -6.73
C GLY A 19 0.47 -13.70 -6.42
N ILE A 20 -0.64 -13.37 -5.76
CA ILE A 20 -1.70 -14.34 -5.46
C ILE A 20 -2.69 -14.49 -6.63
N ALA A 21 -2.72 -13.53 -7.59
CA ALA A 21 -3.74 -13.51 -8.65
C ALA A 21 -3.28 -13.96 -10.05
N PHE A 22 -1.97 -14.03 -10.35
CA PHE A 22 -1.51 -14.10 -11.75
C PHE A 22 -0.58 -15.29 -12.09
N PHE A 23 -0.92 -16.52 -11.69
CA PHE A 23 -0.41 -17.71 -12.38
C PHE A 23 -1.21 -18.07 -13.65
N ALA A 24 -2.25 -17.29 -14.01
CA ALA A 24 -3.34 -17.85 -14.80
C ALA A 24 -3.79 -17.11 -16.07
N THR A 25 -3.10 -16.10 -16.61
CA THR A 25 -3.59 -15.51 -17.89
C THR A 25 -2.48 -15.02 -18.81
N LYS A 26 -2.06 -15.97 -19.66
CA LYS A 26 -1.73 -15.81 -21.08
C LYS A 26 -1.63 -14.37 -21.61
N ALA A 27 -0.43 -14.05 -22.07
CA ALA A 27 -0.10 -12.95 -22.95
C ALA A 27 -1.16 -12.67 -24.03
N LYS A 28 -1.72 -11.46 -24.01
CA LYS A 28 -2.36 -10.84 -25.16
C LYS A 28 -2.16 -9.32 -25.02
N ALA A 29 -1.66 -8.71 -26.08
CA ALA A 29 -1.27 -7.30 -26.15
C ALA A 29 -2.34 -6.39 -25.50
N ALA A 30 -1.97 -5.73 -24.41
CA ALA A 30 -2.86 -4.89 -23.64
C ALA A 30 -2.67 -3.42 -24.02
N GLU A 31 -3.79 -2.73 -24.15
CA GLU A 31 -3.96 -1.28 -24.32
C GLU A 31 -3.14 -0.48 -23.29
N PRO A 32 -2.87 0.83 -23.52
CA PRO A 32 -2.08 1.64 -22.58
C PRO A 32 -2.65 1.45 -21.16
N PRO A 33 -1.81 1.06 -20.18
CA PRO A 33 -2.28 0.63 -18.88
C PRO A 33 -3.14 1.74 -18.28
N GLU A 34 -4.42 1.44 -18.07
CA GLU A 34 -5.29 2.26 -17.24
C GLU A 34 -4.56 2.45 -15.90
N VAL A 35 -4.32 3.69 -15.51
CA VAL A 35 -3.65 3.98 -14.25
C VAL A 35 -4.56 3.42 -13.15
N PRO A 36 -4.14 2.39 -12.39
CA PRO A 36 -5.00 1.81 -11.38
C PRO A 36 -5.36 2.89 -10.36
N GLU A 37 -6.64 2.98 -10.02
CA GLU A 37 -7.13 3.91 -9.01
C GLU A 37 -6.45 3.61 -7.66
N VAL A 38 -5.99 4.65 -6.97
CA VAL A 38 -5.40 4.54 -5.64
C VAL A 38 -6.53 4.29 -4.63
N VAL A 39 -6.49 3.15 -3.94
CA VAL A 39 -7.50 2.78 -2.94
C VAL A 39 -6.98 3.17 -1.55
N ILE A 40 -7.56 4.20 -0.94
CA ILE A 40 -7.20 4.60 0.43
C ILE A 40 -7.90 3.64 1.40
N PRO A 41 -7.16 2.95 2.30
CA PRO A 41 -7.76 2.06 3.28
C PRO A 41 -8.56 2.85 4.31
N THR A 42 -9.52 2.19 4.92
CA THR A 42 -10.26 2.71 6.07
C THR A 42 -9.70 2.12 7.38
N PRO A 43 -9.98 2.73 8.54
CA PRO A 43 -9.67 2.12 9.83
C PRO A 43 -10.24 0.70 9.99
N ASP A 44 -11.44 0.44 9.46
CA ASP A 44 -12.09 -0.88 9.52
C ASP A 44 -11.31 -1.94 8.73
N ASP A 45 -10.71 -1.57 7.59
CA ASP A 45 -9.86 -2.47 6.81
C ASP A 45 -8.62 -2.92 7.60
N ILE A 46 -8.01 -1.97 8.33
CA ILE A 46 -6.84 -2.24 9.18
C ILE A 46 -7.23 -3.14 10.36
N MET A 47 -8.37 -2.85 10.99
CA MET A 47 -8.90 -3.65 12.11
C MET A 47 -9.29 -5.08 11.69
N ALA A 48 -9.58 -5.30 10.41
CA ALA A 48 -9.88 -6.62 9.86
C ALA A 48 -8.63 -7.50 9.64
N ALA A 49 -7.40 -6.95 9.73
CA ALA A 49 -6.16 -7.70 9.54
C ALA A 49 -6.07 -8.88 10.51
N LYS A 50 -5.84 -10.09 10.00
CA LYS A 50 -5.88 -11.34 10.79
C LYS A 50 -4.52 -11.81 11.28
N SER A 51 -3.45 -11.20 10.79
CA SER A 51 -2.08 -11.58 11.11
C SER A 51 -1.16 -10.37 11.15
N MET A 52 0.01 -10.52 11.78
CA MET A 52 1.05 -9.50 11.78
C MET A 52 1.52 -9.14 10.37
N GLY A 53 1.62 -10.12 9.46
CA GLY A 53 2.02 -9.85 8.08
C GLY A 53 1.00 -9.00 7.31
N GLU A 54 -0.30 -9.24 7.52
CA GLU A 54 -1.36 -8.39 6.94
C GLU A 54 -1.31 -6.97 7.52
N LEU A 55 -1.07 -6.85 8.82
CA LEU A 55 -1.00 -5.56 9.49
C LEU A 55 0.24 -4.73 9.07
N GLU A 56 1.38 -5.38 8.86
CA GLU A 56 2.61 -4.74 8.36
C GLU A 56 2.42 -4.18 6.94
N VAL A 57 1.64 -4.85 6.09
CA VAL A 57 1.29 -4.34 4.76
C VAL A 57 0.51 -3.03 4.85
N TYR A 58 -0.46 -2.93 5.76
CA TYR A 58 -1.18 -1.68 6.01
C TYR A 58 -0.23 -0.57 6.50
N TYR A 59 0.65 -0.88 7.45
CA TYR A 59 1.63 0.10 7.95
C TYR A 59 2.49 0.70 6.83
N MET A 60 3.05 -0.16 5.97
CA MET A 60 3.84 0.29 4.82
C MET A 60 3.01 1.14 3.86
N TYR A 61 1.77 0.72 3.59
CA TYR A 61 0.91 1.39 2.62
C TYR A 61 0.43 2.76 3.10
N ILE A 62 0.02 2.89 4.37
CA ILE A 62 -0.37 4.17 4.97
C ILE A 62 0.80 5.17 4.92
N GLY A 63 2.03 4.71 5.20
CA GLY A 63 3.23 5.52 5.07
C GLY A 63 3.49 5.98 3.63
N GLU A 64 3.31 5.11 2.64
CA GLU A 64 3.43 5.47 1.23
C GLU A 64 2.39 6.52 0.81
N LEU A 65 1.12 6.33 1.19
CA LEU A 65 0.05 7.27 0.88
C LEU A 65 0.33 8.67 1.43
N PHE A 66 0.87 8.74 2.65
CA PHE A 66 1.24 10.01 3.26
C PHE A 66 2.45 10.67 2.58
N ILE A 67 3.53 9.92 2.34
CA ILE A 67 4.75 10.44 1.68
C ILE A 67 4.47 10.90 0.25
N THR A 68 3.56 10.21 -0.46
CA THR A 68 3.15 10.57 -1.83
C THR A 68 2.04 11.63 -1.88
N GLY A 69 1.58 12.12 -0.72
CA GLY A 69 0.56 13.17 -0.63
C GLY A 69 -0.82 12.74 -1.09
N LYS A 70 -1.13 11.44 -1.02
CA LYS A 70 -2.44 10.87 -1.35
C LYS A 70 -3.44 10.97 -0.20
N ILE A 71 -2.94 11.11 1.02
CA ILE A 71 -3.71 11.40 2.23
C ILE A 71 -3.06 12.56 3.00
N ASP A 72 -3.86 13.28 3.78
CA ASP A 72 -3.38 14.33 4.68
C ASP A 72 -2.93 13.75 6.04
N THR A 73 -2.42 14.62 6.90
CA THR A 73 -1.94 14.24 8.24
C THR A 73 -3.05 13.67 9.12
N GLU A 74 -4.26 14.25 9.09
CA GLU A 74 -5.40 13.79 9.89
C GLU A 74 -5.80 12.36 9.50
N THR A 75 -5.93 12.09 8.20
CA THR A 75 -6.20 10.75 7.67
C THR A 75 -5.08 9.78 8.01
N TYR A 76 -3.82 10.20 7.95
CA TYR A 76 -2.68 9.37 8.33
C TYR A 76 -2.74 8.98 9.82
N GLU A 77 -3.01 9.94 10.70
CA GLU A 77 -3.10 9.72 12.14
C GLU A 77 -4.24 8.75 12.48
N ASP A 78 -5.43 8.93 11.89
CA ASP A 78 -6.57 8.02 12.08
C ASP A 78 -6.25 6.56 11.66
N LEU A 79 -5.58 6.39 10.52
CA LEU A 79 -5.19 5.07 10.03
C LEU A 79 -4.06 4.47 10.88
N TYR A 80 -3.13 5.29 11.33
CA TYR A 80 -2.03 4.84 12.19
C TYR A 80 -2.52 4.43 13.58
N ASP A 81 -3.50 5.14 14.16
CA ASP A 81 -4.13 4.77 15.42
C ASP A 81 -4.83 3.41 15.32
N ALA A 82 -5.56 3.16 14.22
CA ALA A 82 -6.14 1.85 13.95
C ALA A 82 -5.08 0.74 13.86
N TYR A 83 -3.93 1.02 13.22
CA TYR A 83 -2.80 0.11 13.16
C TYR A 83 -2.26 -0.22 14.56
N VAL A 84 -2.03 0.79 15.41
CA VAL A 84 -1.52 0.61 16.78
C VAL A 84 -2.49 -0.22 17.61
N VAL A 85 -3.79 0.08 17.56
CA VAL A 85 -4.81 -0.71 18.26
C VAL A 85 -4.79 -2.16 17.79
N ARG A 86 -4.75 -2.40 16.49
CA ARG A 86 -4.73 -3.77 15.96
C ARG A 86 -3.44 -4.51 16.29
N PHE A 87 -2.31 -3.82 16.30
CA PHE A 87 -1.02 -4.36 16.72
C PHE A 87 -1.08 -4.89 18.15
N HIS A 88 -1.61 -4.10 19.08
CA HIS A 88 -1.78 -4.53 20.47
C HIS A 88 -2.71 -5.73 20.60
N GLN A 89 -3.80 -5.78 19.82
CA GLN A 89 -4.72 -6.93 19.81
C GLN A 89 -4.07 -8.21 19.28
N LEU A 90 -3.23 -8.13 18.25
CA LEU A 90 -2.58 -9.29 17.64
C LEU A 90 -1.36 -9.77 18.44
N THR A 91 -0.62 -8.85 19.08
CA THR A 91 0.62 -9.17 19.82
C THR A 91 0.39 -9.43 21.30
N GLY A 92 -0.70 -8.92 21.88
CA GLY A 92 -0.97 -8.98 23.31
C GLY A 92 -0.03 -8.11 24.16
N VAL A 93 0.80 -7.28 23.53
CA VAL A 93 1.60 -6.26 24.21
C VAL A 93 0.68 -5.08 24.48
N ALA A 94 0.59 -4.61 25.72
CA ALA A 94 -0.18 -3.44 26.13
C ALA A 94 0.75 -2.33 26.60
#